data_AF-A0A453IRL0-F1
#
_entry.id   AF-A0A453IRL0-F1
#
_cell.length_a   1.000
_cell.length_b   1.000
_cell.length_c   1.000
_cell.angle_alpha   90.00
_cell.angle_beta   90.00
_cell.angle_gamma   90.00
#
_symmetry.space_group_name_H-M   'P 1'
#
loop_
_entity.id
_entity.type
_entity.pdbx_description
1 polymer ?
#
loop_
_entity_poly.entity_id
_entity_poly.type
_entity_poly.pdbx_seq_one_letter_code
_entity_poly.pdbx_strand_id
1 'polypeptide(L)' 'LTFKVGGWATQYGNMLTFATVRGASHMVPFSQPDRALGLFRSFVLGQRLPNTTHRPID' A
#
# COMPACT_ATOMS: atom_id res chain seq x y z
N LEU A 1 12.99 3.87 -16.64
CA LEU A 1 12.80 3.57 -15.20
C LEU A 1 11.43 2.94 -15.04
N THR A 2 11.35 1.66 -14.71
CA THR A 2 10.08 0.93 -14.68
C THR A 2 9.40 1.13 -13.33
N PHE A 3 8.19 1.69 -13.33
CA PHE A 3 7.36 1.76 -12.13
C PHE A 3 6.95 0.34 -11.70
N LYS A 4 7.06 0.03 -10.41
CA LYS A 4 6.69 -1.27 -9.84
C LYS A 4 5.48 -1.13 -8.92
N VAL A 5 4.51 -2.01 -9.10
CA VAL A 5 3.34 -2.15 -8.20
C VAL A 5 3.78 -2.78 -6.87
N GLY A 6 3.50 -2.10 -5.75
CA GLY A 6 3.80 -2.58 -4.40
C GLY A 6 2.77 -3.55 -3.81
N GLY A 7 1.55 -3.56 -4.34
CA GLY A 7 0.40 -4.32 -3.84
C GLY A 7 -0.88 -3.48 -3.90
N TRP A 8 -1.98 -3.98 -3.33
CA TRP A 8 -3.30 -3.34 -3.40
C TRP A 8 -3.81 -2.90 -2.04
N ALA A 9 -4.65 -1.86 -2.03
CA ALA A 9 -5.29 -1.36 -0.82
C ALA A 9 -6.79 -1.12 -1.07
N THR A 10 -7.61 -1.50 -0.09
CA THR A 10 -9.04 -1.21 -0.02
C THR A 10 -9.33 -0.44 1.25
N GLN A 11 -10.04 0.67 1.13
CA GLN A 11 -10.42 1.50 2.27
C GLN A 11 -11.87 1.21 2.67
N TYR A 12 -12.09 1.09 3.98
CA TYR A 12 -13.40 0.92 4.59
C TYR A 12 -13.66 2.16 5.45
N GLY A 13 -14.38 3.12 4.86
CA GLY A 13 -14.56 4.44 5.45
C GLY A 13 -13.21 5.16 5.64
N ASN A 14 -12.99 5.67 6.84
CA ASN A 14 -11.93 6.65 7.12
C ASN A 14 -10.84 6.07 8.04
N MET A 15 -11.12 4.96 8.71
CA MET A 15 -10.30 4.44 9.83
C MET A 15 -9.65 3.09 9.53
N LEU A 16 -10.22 2.30 8.62
CA LEU A 16 -9.71 0.96 8.31
C LEU A 16 -9.25 0.90 6.85
N THR A 17 -8.01 0.49 6.65
CA THR A 17 -7.45 0.18 5.33
C THR A 17 -6.88 -1.23 5.35
N PHE A 18 -7.35 -2.08 4.44
CA PHE A 18 -6.75 -3.38 4.18
C PHE A 18 -5.74 -3.26 3.04
N ALA A 19 -4.50 -3.67 3.27
CA ALA A 19 -3.44 -3.60 2.26
C ALA A 19 -2.76 -4.96 2.10
N THR A 20 -2.40 -5.28 0.85
CA THR A 20 -1.56 -6.42 0.48
C THR A 20 -0.22 -5.91 0.00
N VAL A 21 0.86 -6.67 0.24
CA VAL A 21 2.20 -6.36 -0.27
C VAL A 21 2.61 -7.45 -1.25
N ARG A 22 2.76 -7.08 -2.51
CA ARG A 22 3.15 -8.02 -3.57
C ARG A 22 4.50 -8.63 -3.23
N GLY A 23 4.62 -9.94 -3.33
CA GLY A 23 5.90 -10.65 -3.10
C GLY A 23 6.41 -10.61 -1.65
N ALA A 24 5.61 -10.17 -0.69
CA ALA A 24 5.93 -10.34 0.72
C ALA A 24 5.57 -11.75 1.20
N SER A 25 6.41 -12.30 2.08
CA SER A 25 6.12 -13.51 2.84
C SER A 25 5.31 -13.19 4.11
N HIS A 26 5.18 -14.15 5.02
CA HIS A 26 4.50 -13.96 6.31
C HIS A 26 5.07 -12.77 7.12
N MET A 27 6.40 -12.58 7.08
CA MET A 27 7.06 -11.42 7.67
C MET A 27 7.34 -10.37 6.59
N VAL A 28 6.42 -9.41 6.43
CA VAL A 28 6.49 -8.39 5.39
C VAL A 28 7.76 -7.52 5.49
N PRO A 29 8.17 -7.01 6.68
CA PRO A 29 9.38 -6.17 6.77
C PRO A 29 10.68 -6.92 6.43
N PHE A 30 10.70 -8.24 6.65
CA PHE A 30 11.86 -9.07 6.29
C PHE A 30 11.99 -9.27 4.77
N SER A 31 10.88 -9.55 4.10
CA SER A 31 10.88 -9.92 2.67
C SER A 31 10.73 -8.74 1.71
N GLN A 32 10.13 -7.63 2.15
CA GLN A 32 9.87 -6.43 1.35
C GLN A 32 10.11 -5.16 2.19
N PRO A 33 11.35 -4.89 2.65
CA PRO A 33 11.66 -3.83 3.62
C PRO A 33 11.19 -2.44 3.18
N ASP A 34 11.48 -2.04 1.93
CA ASP A 34 11.13 -0.71 1.42
C ASP A 34 9.61 -0.49 1.36
N ARG A 35 8.86 -1.54 0.97
CA ARG A 35 7.39 -1.48 0.89
C ARG A 35 6.77 -1.44 2.28
N ALA A 36 7.33 -2.20 3.22
CA ALA A 36 6.89 -2.21 4.61
C ALA A 36 7.09 -0.83 5.26
N LEU A 37 8.24 -0.20 5.04
CA LEU A 37 8.53 1.14 5.56
C LEU A 37 7.57 2.19 4.97
N GLY A 38 7.31 2.13 3.66
CA GLY A 38 6.35 3.01 3.00
C GLY A 38 4.95 2.88 3.60
N LEU A 39 4.47 1.64 3.75
CA LEU A 39 3.18 1.35 4.38
C LEU A 39 3.10 1.86 5.82
N PHE A 40 4.12 1.56 6.63
CA PHE A 40 4.16 1.95 8.04
C PHE A 40 4.19 3.47 8.21
N ARG A 41 4.99 4.17 7.39
CA ARG A 41 5.05 5.63 7.40
C ARG A 41 3.71 6.25 7.06
N SER A 42 3.02 5.75 6.03
CA SER A 42 1.68 6.22 5.68
C SER A 42 0.69 6.00 6.81
N PHE A 43 0.74 4.85 7.48
CA PHE A 43 -0.11 4.54 8.62
C PHE A 43 0.08 5.52 9.79
N VAL A 44 1.32 5.71 10.25
CA VAL A 44 1.63 6.60 11.38
C VAL A 44 1.24 8.05 11.09
N LEU A 45 1.38 8.50 9.84
CA LEU A 45 1.03 9.85 9.42
C LEU A 45 -0.45 10.03 9.05
N GLY A 46 -1.28 8.97 9.13
CA GLY A 46 -2.67 9.02 8.70
C GLY A 46 -2.85 9.30 7.20
N GLN A 47 -1.84 9.00 6.39
CA GLN A 47 -1.84 9.25 4.95
C GLN A 47 -2.46 8.07 4.20
N ARG A 48 -3.25 8.39 3.18
CA ARG A 48 -3.77 7.39 2.24
C ARG A 48 -2.63 6.80 1.41
N LEU A 49 -2.69 5.50 1.15
CA LEU A 49 -1.75 4.84 0.24
C LEU A 49 -1.97 5.35 -1.20
N PRO A 50 -0.89 5.46 -2.01
CA PRO A 50 -1.01 5.93 -3.38
C PRO A 50 -1.96 5.06 -4.19
N ASN A 51 -3.00 5.67 -4.76
CA ASN A 51 -3.92 5.00 -5.68
C ASN A 51 -3.80 5.62 -7.07
N THR A 52 -3.11 4.94 -7.97
CA THR A 52 -2.99 5.33 -9.38
C THR A 52 -4.08 4.74 -10.26
N THR A 53 -5.10 4.08 -9.69
CA THR A 53 -6.31 3.78 -10.45
C THR A 53 -7.10 5.08 -10.66
N HIS A 54 -6.67 5.87 -11.64
CA HIS A 54 -7.58 6.78 -12.32
C HIS A 54 -8.61 5.89 -13.00
N ARG A 55 -9.79 5.74 -12.40
CA ARG A 55 -10.97 5.30 -13.11
C ARG A 55 -11.73 6.57 -13.50
N PRO A 56 -11.54 7.12 -14.72
CA PRO A 56 -12.54 7.99 -15.29
C PRO A 56 -13.72 7.08 -15.62
N ILE A 57 -14.62 6.90 -14.66
CA ILE A 57 -15.97 6.43 -14.93
C ILE A 57 -16.84 7.63 -14.58
N ASP A 58 -16.76 8.61 -15.48
CA ASP A 58 -17.88 9.39 -15.99
C ASP A 58 -17.72 9.33 -17.53
#